data_AF-A0A920IRG7-F1
#
_entry.id   AF-A0A920IRG7-F1
#
_cell.length_a   1.000
_cell.length_b   1.000
_cell.length_c   1.000
_cell.angle_alpha   90.00
_cell.angle_beta   90.00
_cell.angle_gamma   90.00
#
_symmetry.space_group_name_H-M   'P 1'
#
loop_
_entity.id
_entity.type
_entity.pdbx_description
1 polymer ?
#
loop_
_entity_poly.entity_id
_entity_poly.type
_entity_poly.pdbx_seq_one_letter_code
_entity_poly.pdbx_strand_id
1 'polypeptide(L)' 'MMLLGGTAGSGSDYTFSSGTLTIINGATTGTITITDIINDLLDEIDETIIITLSNPVNATLDLMLYIHLSSVMMTVPQL' A
#
# COMPACT_ATOMS: atom_id res chain seq x y z
N MET A 1 -4.78 -0.40 -13.52
CA MET A 1 -3.36 -0.63 -13.11
C MET A 1 -3.13 0.07 -11.79
N MET A 2 -2.17 -0.40 -10.99
CA MET A 2 -1.85 0.20 -9.69
C MET A 2 -0.51 0.94 -9.78
N LEU A 3 -0.43 2.15 -9.24
CA LEU A 3 0.82 2.91 -9.11
C LEU A 3 1.17 3.07 -7.63
N LEU A 4 2.45 2.96 -7.31
CA LEU A 4 2.99 3.16 -5.96
C LEU A 4 3.63 4.54 -5.81
N GLY A 5 3.52 5.11 -4.63
CA GLY A 5 4.24 6.30 -4.17
C GLY A 5 4.34 6.30 -2.64
N GLY A 6 4.71 7.44 -2.06
CA GLY A 6 4.89 7.58 -0.60
C GLY A 6 6.36 7.82 -0.23
N THR A 7 6.68 7.65 1.05
CA THR A 7 8.05 7.81 1.56
C THR A 7 8.77 6.47 1.72
N ALA A 8 8.04 5.36 1.88
CA ALA A 8 8.63 4.04 1.94
C ALA A 8 9.17 3.60 0.57
N GLY A 9 10.40 3.11 0.56
CA GLY A 9 11.11 2.62 -0.60
C GLY A 9 10.70 1.20 -0.99
N SER A 10 10.38 1.04 -2.28
CA SER A 10 10.17 -0.30 -2.83
C SER A 10 11.50 -1.04 -2.95
N GLY A 11 11.59 -2.21 -2.36
CA GLY A 11 12.78 -3.06 -2.32
C GLY A 11 13.69 -2.82 -1.11
N SER A 12 13.51 -1.71 -0.36
CA SER A 12 14.14 -1.48 0.95
C SER A 12 13.18 -1.81 2.09
N ASP A 13 11.92 -1.35 2.00
CA ASP A 13 10.97 -1.37 3.12
C ASP A 13 9.80 -2.32 2.86
N TYR A 14 9.50 -2.55 1.57
CA TYR A 14 8.52 -3.53 1.12
C TYR A 14 8.78 -4.00 -0.31
N THR A 15 8.31 -5.19 -0.67
CA THR A 15 8.14 -5.57 -2.07
C THR A 15 6.66 -5.62 -2.44
N PHE A 16 6.34 -5.08 -3.61
CA PHE A 16 4.99 -5.12 -4.16
C PHE A 16 5.04 -5.16 -5.68
N SER A 17 4.26 -6.07 -6.25
CA SER A 17 4.05 -6.12 -7.70
C SER A 17 2.72 -5.46 -8.02
N SER A 18 2.75 -4.44 -8.88
CA SER A 18 1.54 -3.79 -9.37
C SER A 18 0.62 -4.80 -10.07
N GLY A 19 -0.69 -4.66 -9.89
CA GLY A 19 -1.65 -5.58 -10.48
C GLY A 19 -3.01 -4.96 -10.79
N THR A 20 -4.01 -5.83 -10.89
CA THR A 20 -5.42 -5.49 -11.04
C THR A 20 -6.16 -5.85 -9.76
N LEU A 21 -6.88 -4.89 -9.18
CA LEU A 21 -7.87 -5.17 -8.16
C LEU A 21 -9.18 -5.56 -8.82
N THR A 22 -9.67 -6.77 -8.56
CA THR A 22 -10.96 -7.24 -9.03
C THR A 22 -11.98 -7.17 -7.90
N ILE A 23 -13.04 -6.39 -8.09
CA ILE A 23 -14.22 -6.40 -7.21
C ILE A 23 -15.25 -7.31 -7.86
N ILE A 24 -15.61 -8.39 -7.17
CA ILE A 24 -16.59 -9.35 -7.68
C ILE A 24 -18.00 -8.75 -7.70
N ASN A 25 -18.86 -9.27 -8.58
CA ASN A 25 -20.25 -8.81 -8.65
C ASN A 25 -20.94 -9.00 -7.28
N GLY A 26 -21.66 -7.98 -6.83
CA GLY A 26 -22.32 -7.93 -5.53
C GLY A 26 -21.42 -7.48 -4.38
N ALA A 27 -20.10 -7.37 -4.59
CA ALA A 27 -19.20 -6.77 -3.62
C ALA A 27 -19.01 -5.27 -3.89
N THR A 28 -18.79 -4.50 -2.82
CA THR A 28 -18.43 -3.08 -2.89
C THR A 28 -16.97 -2.82 -2.56
N THR A 29 -16.23 -3.86 -2.16
CA THR A 29 -14.84 -3.77 -1.71
C THR A 29 -13.99 -4.90 -2.29
N GLY A 30 -12.70 -4.64 -2.46
CA GLY A 30 -11.68 -5.65 -2.74
C GLY A 30 -10.44 -5.40 -1.87
N THR A 31 -9.64 -6.43 -1.67
CA THR A 31 -8.45 -6.36 -0.80
C THR A 31 -7.18 -6.29 -1.64
N ILE A 32 -6.28 -5.41 -1.25
CA ILE A 32 -4.90 -5.38 -1.71
C ILE A 32 -4.03 -5.79 -0.52
N THR A 33 -3.20 -6.81 -0.72
CA THR A 33 -2.30 -7.31 0.32
C THR A 33 -0.87 -7.00 -0.06
N ILE A 34 -0.13 -6.35 0.84
CA ILE A 34 1.32 -6.25 0.80
C ILE A 34 1.83 -7.32 1.76
N THR A 35 2.38 -8.41 1.21
CA THR A 35 2.78 -9.58 2.03
C THR A 35 4.23 -9.52 2.49
N ASP A 36 5.05 -8.73 1.80
CA ASP A 36 6.50 -8.70 2.00
C ASP A 36 6.91 -7.32 2.50
N ILE A 37 6.92 -7.19 3.83
CA ILE A 37 7.49 -6.05 4.53
C ILE A 37 8.92 -6.44 4.89
N ILE A 38 9.86 -5.60 4.45
CA ILE A 38 11.28 -5.83 4.66
C ILE A 38 11.63 -5.15 5.97
N ASN A 39 12.15 -5.92 6.92
CA ASN A 39 12.65 -5.36 8.17
C ASN A 39 14.16 -5.27 8.10
N ASP A 40 14.71 -4.16 8.55
CA ASP A 40 16.13 -4.01 8.77
C ASP A 40 16.44 -3.50 10.20
N LEU A 41 17.68 -3.07 10.43
CA LEU A 41 18.17 -2.63 11.75
C LEU A 41 18.33 -1.11 11.84
N LEU A 42 17.95 -0.37 10.80
CA LEU A 42 18.04 1.07 10.80
C LEU A 42 16.88 1.66 11.61
N ASP A 43 17.17 2.74 12.33
CA ASP A 43 16.15 3.55 12.98
C ASP A 43 15.68 4.59 11.95
N GLU A 44 14.43 4.45 11.55
CA GLU A 44 13.81 5.26 10.50
C GLU A 44 12.61 6.01 11.05
N ILE A 45 12.29 7.14 10.42
CA ILE A 45 11.05 7.86 10.73
C ILE A 45 9.85 7.07 10.17
N ASP A 46 8.66 7.31 10.71
CA ASP A 46 7.44 6.69 10.19
C ASP A 46 7.24 7.00 8.70
N GLU A 47 6.99 5.96 7.91
CA GLU A 47 6.87 6.04 6.46
C GLU A 47 5.47 5.70 5.93
N THR A 48 5.23 6.07 4.67
CA THR A 48 3.92 5.90 4.01
C THR A 48 4.05 5.13 2.71
N ILE A 49 3.06 4.28 2.43
CA ILE A 49 2.84 3.65 1.11
C ILE A 49 1.53 4.20 0.55
N ILE A 50 1.60 4.76 -0.66
CA ILE A 50 0.44 5.27 -1.40
C ILE A 50 0.15 4.32 -2.56
N ILE A 51 -1.08 3.81 -2.62
CA ILE A 51 -1.55 2.97 -3.72
C ILE A 51 -2.60 3.74 -4.53
N THR A 52 -2.30 3.99 -5.80
CA THR A 52 -3.22 4.65 -6.72
C THR A 52 -3.86 3.62 -7.66
N LEU A 53 -5.19 3.50 -7.61
CA LEU A 53 -5.94 2.74 -8.61
C LEU A 53 -6.14 3.57 -9.87
N SER A 54 -6.06 2.93 -11.05
CA SER A 54 -6.30 3.57 -12.35
C SER A 54 -6.97 2.59 -13.32
N ASN A 55 -7.54 3.13 -14.40
CA ASN A 55 -8.18 2.37 -15.48
C ASN A 55 -9.26 1.40 -14.96
N PRO A 56 -10.31 1.89 -14.28
CA PRO A 56 -11.42 1.04 -13.90
C PRO A 56 -12.11 0.47 -15.15
N VAL A 57 -12.59 -0.76 -15.05
CA VAL A 57 -13.39 -1.41 -16.10
C VAL A 57 -14.78 -1.66 -15.53
N ASN A 58 -15.82 -1.21 -16.23
CA ASN A 58 -17.22 -1.27 -15.76
C ASN A 58 -17.47 -0.53 -14.43
N ALA A 59 -16.63 0.43 -14.07
CA ALA A 59 -16.76 1.26 -12.88
C ALA A 59 -16.23 2.67 -13.15
N THR A 60 -16.69 3.64 -12.37
CA THR A 60 -16.15 5.00 -12.34
C THR A 60 -15.21 5.14 -11.15
N LEU A 61 -13.99 5.62 -11.40
CA LEU A 61 -13.07 6.00 -10.33
C LEU A 61 -13.38 7.43 -9.94
N ASP A 62 -14.00 7.64 -8.78
CA ASP A 62 -14.16 8.99 -8.25
C ASP A 62 -12.84 9.39 -7.56
N LEU A 63 -12.22 10.45 -8.06
CA LEU A 63 -10.87 10.88 -7.70
C LEU A 63 -10.87 11.56 -6.33
N MET A 64 -10.99 10.77 -5.26
CA MET A 64 -10.58 11.20 -3.92
C MET A 64 -10.35 9.99 -3.00
N LEU A 65 -9.26 9.24 -3.19
CA LEU A 65 -8.87 8.18 -2.26
C LEU A 65 -7.56 8.53 -1.55
N TYR A 66 -7.68 9.17 -0.39
CA TYR A 66 -6.59 9.23 0.59
C TYR A 66 -6.62 7.93 1.41
N ILE A 67 -5.72 7.00 1.11
CA ILE A 67 -5.53 5.80 1.95
C ILE A 67 -4.54 6.19 3.05
N HIS A 68 -5.02 6.35 4.29
CA HIS A 68 -4.16 6.35 5.48
C HIS A 68 -3.99 4.90 5.91
N LEU A 69 -2.77 4.39 5.88
CA LEU A 69 -2.41 3.14 6.56
C LEU A 69 -1.92 3.52 7.94
N SER A 70 -2.56 2.97 8.97
CA SER A 70 -2.09 3.08 10.35
C SER A 70 -0.67 2.53 10.46
N SER A 71 0.16 3.22 11.22
CA SER A 71 1.58 3.00 11.45
C SER A 71 1.97 1.52 11.66
N VAL A 72 3.07 1.10 11.05
CA VAL A 72 3.82 -0.09 11.47
C VAL A 72 4.63 0.31 12.68
N MET A 73 4.09 0.07 13.88
CA MET A 73 4.87 0.20 15.10
C MET A 73 5.85 -0.98 15.19
N MET A 74 7.08 -0.82 14.70
CA MET A 74 8.18 -1.65 15.16
C MET A 74 8.94 -0.86 16.23
N THR A 75 8.52 -1.00 17.49
CA THR A 75 9.31 -0.48 18.60
C THR A 75 10.57 -1.34 18.74
N VAL A 76 11.73 -0.82 18.34
CA VAL A 76 13.01 -1.31 18.84
C VAL A 76 13.12 -0.90 20.31
N PRO A 77 13.44 -1.81 21.25
CA PRO A 77 13.84 -1.41 22.58
C PRO A 77 15.11 -0.57 22.45
N GLN A 78 14.99 0.74 22.68
CA GLN A 78 16.16 1.57 22.94
C GLN A 78 16.83 1.01 24.21
N LEU A 79 18.13 0.70 24.08
CA LEU A 79 19.05 0.14 25.08
C LEU A 79 18.61 0.21 26.56
#